data_AF-E6QW38-F1
#
_entry.id   AF-E6QW38-F1
#
_cell.length_a   1.000
_cell.length_b   1.000
_cell.length_c   1.000
_cell.angle_alpha   90.00
_cell.angle_beta   90.00
_cell.angle_gamma   90.00
#
_symmetry.space_group_name_H-M   'P 1'
#
loop_
_entity.id
_entity.type
_entity.pdbx_description
1 polymer ?
#
loop_
_entity_poly.entity_id
_entity_poly.type
_entity_poly.pdbx_seq_one_letter_code
_entity_poly.pdbx_strand_id
1 'polypeptide(L)'
;MNIITVGIDLAKNVFAVHGVDDNGKPVLVKPKVTRADLLPLIANLPPCLIGMEACSGAHHWARQFRQHGHTVKLMAPKFVAPYRMTGKKGKNDAADAAAICEAVTRPTMLFVPIKEEHQQIILCLHRTRQGFVEERTACYNRLRGLIAEFGIVLPQKVTCLRREIGAHLEDLPSYANLCVCDLLSHTADLDTKIAEYDRAIAQAAKEDARSKRLMSLPGIGPSPPVPCSPASATDTTSITDAKWRHGSASCRGSTAAVARRDWGASPRPETATCAASWSWVRGQCSTALATSRTDSAAGPDRCRNGAATGAR
;
A
#
# COMPACT_ATOMS: atom_id res chain seq x y z
N MET A 1 18.39 -23.33 26.04
CA MET A 1 17.01 -22.82 25.99
C MET A 1 16.70 -22.50 24.54
N ASN A 2 15.58 -22.97 24.02
CA ASN A 2 15.22 -22.78 22.61
C ASN A 2 14.53 -21.42 22.44
N ILE A 3 14.86 -20.68 21.37
CA ILE A 3 14.19 -19.41 21.05
C ILE A 3 13.11 -19.72 20.03
N ILE A 4 11.83 -19.60 20.44
CA ILE A 4 10.70 -19.98 19.58
C ILE A 4 10.04 -18.81 18.87
N THR A 5 10.09 -17.62 19.45
CA THR A 5 9.53 -16.40 18.85
C THR A 5 10.52 -15.26 18.96
N VAL A 6 10.67 -14.48 17.88
CA VAL A 6 11.53 -13.31 17.79
C VAL A 6 10.75 -12.14 17.21
N GLY A 7 10.67 -11.03 17.94
CA GLY A 7 10.28 -9.73 17.40
C GLY A 7 11.51 -8.96 16.94
N ILE A 8 11.45 -8.41 15.73
CA ILE A 8 12.50 -7.55 15.17
C ILE A 8 11.89 -6.20 14.80
N ASP A 9 12.38 -5.13 15.42
CA ASP A 9 12.11 -3.77 14.96
C ASP A 9 13.12 -3.38 13.87
N LEU A 10 12.61 -2.82 12.78
CA LEU A 10 13.32 -2.63 11.53
C LEU A 10 13.55 -1.15 11.23
N ALA A 11 14.78 -0.66 11.44
CA ALA A 11 15.24 0.61 10.91
C ALA A 11 16.20 0.43 9.71
N LYS A 12 16.90 1.49 9.32
CA LYS A 12 17.77 1.48 8.12
C LYS A 12 19.06 0.67 8.34
N ASN A 13 19.76 0.96 9.43
CA ASN A 13 21.14 0.53 9.70
C ASN A 13 21.32 -0.22 11.04
N VAL A 14 20.44 0.05 12.01
CA VAL A 14 20.46 -0.54 13.36
C VAL A 14 19.08 -1.14 13.61
N PHE A 15 19.06 -2.32 14.22
CA PHE A 15 17.88 -3.15 14.43
C PHE A 15 17.81 -3.54 15.90
N ALA A 16 16.60 -3.68 16.44
CA ALA A 16 16.40 -4.25 17.76
C ALA A 16 15.79 -5.65 17.62
N VAL A 17 16.37 -6.61 18.32
CA VAL A 17 15.98 -8.03 18.27
C VAL A 17 15.62 -8.49 19.68
N HIS A 18 14.40 -9.04 19.83
CA HIS A 18 13.86 -9.55 21.08
C HIS A 18 13.31 -10.96 20.88
N GLY A 19 13.98 -11.97 21.44
CA GLY A 19 13.61 -13.38 21.34
C GLY A 19 13.22 -13.99 22.68
N VAL A 20 12.15 -14.79 22.68
CA VAL A 20 11.58 -15.45 23.86
C VAL A 20 11.58 -16.98 23.73
N ASP A 21 11.57 -17.67 24.87
CA ASP A 21 11.38 -19.11 24.97
C ASP A 21 9.91 -19.52 25.02
N ASP A 22 9.66 -20.83 25.19
CA ASP A 22 8.32 -21.44 25.27
C ASP A 22 7.44 -20.87 26.39
N ASN A 23 8.04 -20.28 27.42
CA ASN A 23 7.35 -19.67 28.56
C ASN A 23 7.15 -18.15 28.37
N GLY A 24 7.50 -17.60 27.20
CA GLY A 24 7.50 -16.16 26.95
C GLY A 24 8.62 -15.40 27.66
N LYS A 25 9.61 -16.10 28.25
CA LYS A 25 10.72 -15.45 28.94
C LYS A 25 11.73 -14.92 27.91
N PRO A 26 12.21 -13.66 28.03
CA PRO A 26 13.23 -13.14 27.13
C PRO A 26 14.56 -13.88 27.32
N VAL A 27 15.04 -14.51 26.25
CA VAL A 27 16.33 -15.23 26.19
C VAL A 27 17.34 -14.51 25.29
N LEU A 28 16.87 -13.70 24.33
CA LEU A 28 17.70 -12.89 23.45
C LEU A 28 17.21 -11.44 23.46
N VAL A 29 17.98 -10.51 24.03
CA VAL A 29 17.66 -9.08 23.97
C VAL A 29 18.87 -8.33 23.43
N LYS A 30 18.82 -7.99 22.14
CA LYS A 30 19.84 -7.17 21.47
C LYS A 30 19.21 -5.86 21.01
N PRO A 31 19.32 -4.76 21.80
CA PRO A 31 18.69 -3.48 21.47
C PRO A 31 19.36 -2.77 20.28
N LYS A 32 20.56 -3.20 19.88
CA LYS A 32 21.31 -2.70 18.73
C LYS A 32 22.01 -3.86 18.04
N VAL A 33 21.60 -4.16 16.82
CA VAL A 33 22.21 -5.11 15.87
C VAL A 33 22.46 -4.34 14.58
N THR A 34 23.63 -4.43 13.97
CA THR A 34 23.88 -3.69 12.71
C THR A 34 23.22 -4.40 11.52
N ARG A 35 23.10 -3.69 10.40
CA ARG A 35 22.62 -4.27 9.13
C ARG A 35 23.44 -5.48 8.67
N ALA A 36 24.75 -5.48 8.90
CA ALA A 36 25.63 -6.59 8.52
C ALA A 36 25.43 -7.80 9.45
N ASP A 37 25.22 -7.55 10.75
CA ASP A 37 25.11 -8.60 11.77
C ASP A 37 23.72 -9.26 11.82
N LEU A 38 22.69 -8.62 11.27
CA LEU A 38 21.31 -9.11 11.41
C LEU A 38 21.09 -10.48 10.75
N LEU A 39 21.58 -10.68 9.52
CA LEU A 39 21.40 -11.97 8.84
C LEU A 39 22.23 -13.09 9.50
N PRO A 40 23.54 -12.91 9.80
CA PRO A 40 24.31 -13.89 10.57
C PRO A 40 23.70 -14.18 11.95
N LEU A 41 23.14 -13.18 12.63
CA LEU A 41 22.47 -13.40 13.92
C LEU A 41 21.27 -14.34 13.77
N ILE A 42 20.38 -14.06 12.82
CA ILE A 42 19.17 -14.86 12.62
C ILE A 42 19.49 -16.25 12.06
N ALA A 43 20.41 -16.37 11.11
CA ALA A 43 20.82 -17.64 10.52
C ALA A 43 21.46 -18.63 11.52
N ASN A 44 22.01 -18.13 12.64
CA ASN A 44 22.52 -18.96 13.74
C ASN A 44 21.43 -19.35 14.77
N LEU A 45 20.19 -18.87 14.62
CA LEU A 45 19.08 -19.29 15.48
C LEU A 45 18.43 -20.56 14.92
N PRO A 46 17.88 -21.43 15.77
CA PRO A 46 17.01 -22.51 15.33
C PRO A 46 15.74 -21.95 14.61
N PRO A 47 15.09 -22.74 13.75
CA PRO A 47 13.83 -22.36 13.11
C PRO A 47 12.78 -21.89 14.12
N CYS A 48 12.28 -20.67 13.94
CA CYS A 48 11.45 -19.97 14.91
C CYS A 48 10.43 -19.04 14.21
N LEU A 49 9.47 -18.53 14.97
CA LEU A 49 8.49 -17.54 14.53
C LEU A 49 9.09 -16.13 14.59
N ILE A 50 9.22 -15.45 13.45
CA ILE A 50 9.74 -14.08 13.39
C ILE A 50 8.61 -13.09 13.08
N GLY A 51 8.35 -12.18 14.01
CA GLY A 51 7.47 -11.03 13.83
C GLY A 51 8.26 -9.79 13.40
N MET A 52 7.73 -9.03 12.45
CA MET A 52 8.26 -7.71 12.06
C MET A 52 7.14 -6.72 11.70
N GLU A 53 7.37 -5.43 11.91
CA GLU A 53 6.50 -4.39 11.34
C GLU A 53 6.65 -4.32 9.80
N ALA A 54 5.54 -4.09 9.11
CA ALA A 54 5.48 -3.94 7.66
C ALA A 54 5.98 -2.55 7.22
N CYS A 55 7.31 -2.36 7.27
CA CYS A 55 8.00 -1.12 6.91
C CYS A 55 8.84 -1.26 5.61
N SER A 56 9.57 -0.20 5.26
CA SER A 56 10.52 -0.21 4.15
C SER A 56 11.62 -1.24 4.35
N GLY A 57 11.77 -2.17 3.41
CA GLY A 57 12.75 -3.26 3.49
C GLY A 57 12.26 -4.53 4.19
N ALA A 58 11.12 -4.50 4.91
CA ALA A 58 10.59 -5.66 5.63
C ALA A 58 10.33 -6.87 4.73
N HIS A 59 9.88 -6.66 3.48
CA HIS A 59 9.69 -7.74 2.50
C HIS A 59 11.01 -8.43 2.09
N HIS A 60 12.12 -7.69 1.99
CA HIS A 60 13.42 -8.26 1.67
C HIS A 60 13.94 -9.11 2.85
N TRP A 61 13.92 -8.56 4.06
CA TRP A 61 14.28 -9.31 5.27
C TRP A 61 13.41 -10.56 5.48
N ALA A 62 12.10 -10.46 5.21
CA ALA A 62 11.21 -11.60 5.33
C ALA A 62 11.51 -12.73 4.33
N ARG A 63 12.01 -12.42 3.13
CA ARG A 63 12.50 -13.46 2.19
C ARG A 63 13.81 -14.08 2.67
N GLN A 64 14.77 -13.25 3.11
CA GLN A 64 16.06 -13.70 3.65
C GLN A 64 15.85 -14.65 4.85
N PHE A 65 15.02 -14.28 5.83
CA PHE A 65 14.77 -15.14 6.99
C PHE A 65 13.97 -16.41 6.65
N ARG A 66 13.08 -16.38 5.64
CA ARG A 66 12.42 -17.61 5.14
C ARG A 66 13.40 -18.57 4.48
N GLN A 67 14.48 -18.08 3.85
CA GLN A 67 15.53 -18.93 3.26
C GLN A 67 16.34 -19.68 4.34
N HIS A 68 16.45 -19.12 5.55
CA HIS A 68 17.03 -19.80 6.72
C HIS A 68 16.02 -20.66 7.51
N GLY A 69 14.83 -20.93 6.96
CA GLY A 69 13.84 -21.84 7.56
C GLY A 69 12.94 -21.23 8.64
N HIS A 70 13.03 -19.93 8.91
CA HIS A 70 12.16 -19.26 9.90
C HIS A 70 10.76 -18.99 9.35
N THR A 71 9.75 -19.11 10.21
CA THR A 71 8.37 -18.73 9.89
C THR A 71 8.20 -17.23 10.11
N VAL A 72 8.21 -16.44 9.04
CA VAL A 72 8.11 -14.97 9.15
C VAL A 72 6.68 -14.48 8.98
N LYS A 73 6.25 -13.55 9.83
CA LYS A 73 4.97 -12.84 9.72
C LYS A 73 5.18 -11.32 9.81
N LEU A 74 4.60 -10.58 8.87
CA LEU A 74 4.61 -9.12 8.86
C LEU A 74 3.31 -8.57 9.45
N MET A 75 3.39 -7.51 10.25
CA MET A 75 2.22 -6.87 10.87
C MET A 75 2.15 -5.38 10.53
N ALA A 76 0.95 -4.81 10.39
CA ALA A 76 0.83 -3.37 10.23
C ALA A 76 1.20 -2.66 11.56
N PRO A 77 1.98 -1.56 11.55
CA PRO A 77 2.38 -0.83 12.77
C PRO A 77 1.21 -0.44 13.69
N LYS A 78 0.04 -0.19 13.10
CA LYS A 78 -1.20 0.11 13.82
C LYS A 78 -1.66 -1.01 14.78
N PHE A 79 -1.34 -2.27 14.46
CA PHE A 79 -1.70 -3.43 15.28
C PHE A 79 -0.63 -3.79 16.32
N VAL A 80 0.61 -3.32 16.15
CA VAL A 80 1.70 -3.49 17.13
C VAL A 80 1.62 -2.41 18.23
N ALA A 81 1.19 -1.19 17.89
CA ALA A 81 1.13 -0.07 18.82
C ALA A 81 0.42 -0.33 20.17
N PRO A 82 -0.68 -1.12 20.27
CA PRO A 82 -1.31 -1.46 21.55
C PRO A 82 -0.46 -2.34 22.49
N TYR A 83 0.51 -3.09 21.96
CA TYR A 83 1.34 -4.03 22.74
C TYR A 83 2.59 -3.37 23.36
N ARG A 84 2.77 -2.06 23.15
CA ARG A 84 3.88 -1.28 23.71
C ARG A 84 3.57 -0.90 25.15
N MET A 85 4.10 -1.66 26.12
CA MET A 85 3.82 -1.52 27.57
C MET A 85 4.04 -0.10 28.13
N THR A 86 5.00 0.65 27.58
CA THR A 86 5.33 2.04 27.98
C THR A 86 4.40 3.11 27.37
N GLY A 87 3.38 2.69 26.60
CA GLY A 87 2.45 3.56 25.91
C GLY A 87 3.11 4.50 24.91
N LYS A 88 2.44 5.62 24.58
CA LYS A 88 2.92 6.57 23.55
C LYS A 88 4.20 7.33 23.92
N LYS A 89 4.60 7.37 25.19
CA LYS A 89 5.72 8.19 25.70
C LYS A 89 7.06 7.46 25.78
N GLY A 90 7.09 6.14 25.92
CA GLY A 90 8.34 5.36 26.03
C GLY A 90 8.69 4.58 24.77
N LYS A 91 8.72 5.24 23.61
CA LYS A 91 9.21 4.64 22.37
C LYS A 91 10.72 4.40 22.49
N ASN A 92 11.11 3.14 22.31
CA ASN A 92 12.50 2.69 22.28
C ASN A 92 12.51 1.43 21.40
N ASP A 93 13.45 1.33 20.48
CA ASP A 93 13.58 0.23 19.52
C ASP A 93 13.51 -1.15 20.23
N ALA A 94 14.09 -1.25 21.43
CA ALA A 94 14.04 -2.47 22.25
C ALA A 94 12.62 -2.82 22.79
N ALA A 95 11.83 -1.81 23.14
CA ALA A 95 10.44 -1.97 23.58
C ALA A 95 9.49 -2.23 22.39
N ASP A 96 9.80 -1.65 21.24
CA ASP A 96 9.09 -1.89 19.99
C ASP A 96 9.34 -3.33 19.51
N ALA A 97 10.58 -3.83 19.54
CA ALA A 97 10.91 -5.23 19.25
C ALA A 97 10.21 -6.21 20.21
N ALA A 98 10.12 -5.90 21.51
CA ALA A 98 9.36 -6.70 22.47
C ALA A 98 7.86 -6.71 22.16
N ALA A 99 7.27 -5.55 21.83
CA ALA A 99 5.86 -5.45 21.43
C ALA A 99 5.55 -6.21 20.13
N ILE A 100 6.50 -6.27 19.19
CA ILE A 100 6.39 -7.09 17.96
C ILE A 100 6.44 -8.59 18.31
N CYS A 101 7.32 -8.99 19.22
CA CYS A 101 7.45 -10.38 19.69
C CYS A 101 6.15 -10.86 20.36
N GLU A 102 5.57 -10.02 21.19
CA GLU A 102 4.28 -10.25 21.84
C GLU A 102 3.13 -10.33 20.80
N ALA A 103 3.04 -9.34 19.90
CA ALA A 103 1.96 -9.23 18.92
C ALA A 103 1.90 -10.41 17.93
N VAL A 104 3.04 -10.96 17.49
CA VAL A 104 3.08 -12.01 16.46
C VAL A 104 2.51 -13.36 16.91
N THR A 105 2.48 -13.61 18.23
CA THR A 105 1.91 -14.84 18.83
C THR A 105 0.38 -14.83 18.84
N ARG A 106 -0.26 -13.66 18.74
CA ARG A 106 -1.69 -13.51 19.01
C ARG A 106 -2.55 -14.10 17.87
N PRO A 107 -3.50 -15.00 18.16
CA PRO A 107 -4.24 -15.75 17.12
C PRO A 107 -5.19 -14.86 16.30
N THR A 108 -5.63 -13.73 16.87
CA THR A 108 -6.49 -12.73 16.22
C THR A 108 -5.71 -11.70 15.40
N MET A 109 -4.38 -11.81 15.31
CA MET A 109 -3.53 -10.83 14.64
C MET A 109 -3.68 -10.87 13.11
N LEU A 110 -3.77 -9.68 12.50
CA LEU A 110 -3.89 -9.54 11.05
C LEU A 110 -2.51 -9.33 10.42
N PHE A 111 -2.08 -10.31 9.64
CA PHE A 111 -0.76 -10.32 8.98
C PHE A 111 -0.80 -9.76 7.56
N VAL A 112 0.23 -9.01 7.19
CA VAL A 112 0.46 -8.51 5.84
C VAL A 112 1.16 -9.62 5.03
N PRO A 113 0.67 -10.02 3.85
CA PRO A 113 1.34 -11.02 3.04
C PRO A 113 2.74 -10.54 2.62
N ILE A 114 3.72 -11.42 2.77
CA ILE A 114 5.08 -11.22 2.27
C ILE A 114 5.01 -11.22 0.74
N LYS A 115 5.53 -10.16 0.12
CA LYS A 115 5.58 -10.05 -1.33
C LYS A 115 6.81 -10.76 -1.86
N GLU A 116 6.61 -11.57 -2.89
CA GLU A 116 7.70 -12.12 -3.68
C GLU A 116 8.32 -11.03 -4.56
N GLU A 117 9.54 -11.27 -5.04
CA GLU A 117 10.35 -10.26 -5.73
C GLU A 117 9.66 -9.69 -6.97
N HIS A 118 9.09 -10.56 -7.83
CA HIS A 118 8.32 -10.13 -9.00
C HIS A 118 7.16 -9.19 -8.62
N GLN A 119 6.47 -9.44 -7.51
CA GLN A 119 5.37 -8.58 -7.02
C GLN A 119 5.89 -7.22 -6.54
N GLN A 120 7.12 -7.16 -6.02
CA GLN A 120 7.76 -5.89 -5.69
C GLN A 120 8.20 -5.13 -6.94
N ILE A 121 8.69 -5.80 -7.98
CA ILE A 121 9.05 -5.17 -9.26
C ILE A 121 7.83 -4.47 -9.87
N ILE A 122 6.67 -5.14 -9.94
CA ILE A 122 5.42 -4.52 -10.43
C ILE A 122 5.02 -3.33 -9.57
N LEU A 123 5.13 -3.43 -8.24
CA LEU A 123 4.85 -2.31 -7.33
C LEU A 123 5.82 -1.12 -7.54
N CYS A 124 7.08 -1.37 -7.92
CA CYS A 124 8.03 -0.33 -8.28
C CYS A 124 7.59 0.40 -9.56
N LEU A 125 7.18 -0.32 -10.61
CA LEU A 125 6.67 0.30 -11.86
C LEU A 125 5.52 1.28 -11.57
N HIS A 126 4.51 0.83 -10.81
CA HIS A 126 3.37 1.68 -10.44
C HIS A 126 3.79 2.89 -9.61
N ARG A 127 4.70 2.73 -8.63
CA ARG A 127 5.16 3.83 -7.77
C ARG A 127 6.00 4.86 -8.53
N THR A 128 6.88 4.43 -9.42
CA THR A 128 7.66 5.35 -10.26
C THR A 128 6.76 6.15 -11.20
N ARG A 129 5.81 5.49 -11.86
CA ARG A 129 4.79 6.17 -12.68
C ARG A 129 3.97 7.18 -11.86
N GLN A 130 3.48 6.77 -10.69
CA GLN A 130 2.73 7.65 -9.76
C GLN A 130 3.56 8.91 -9.44
N GLY A 131 4.84 8.75 -9.10
CA GLY A 131 5.76 9.85 -8.84
C GLY A 131 5.87 10.83 -10.01
N PHE A 132 6.06 10.35 -11.24
CA PHE A 132 6.14 11.23 -12.42
C PHE A 132 4.80 11.95 -12.73
N VAL A 133 3.65 11.31 -12.47
CA VAL A 133 2.34 11.97 -12.61
C VAL A 133 2.17 13.10 -11.57
N GLU A 134 2.58 12.87 -10.33
CA GLU A 134 2.57 13.86 -9.25
C GLU A 134 3.54 15.02 -9.55
N GLU A 135 4.76 14.70 -10.00
CA GLU A 135 5.79 15.67 -10.39
C GLU A 135 5.35 16.54 -11.56
N ARG A 136 4.83 15.93 -12.65
CA ARG A 136 4.30 16.66 -13.81
C ARG A 136 3.19 17.64 -13.40
N THR A 137 2.31 17.21 -12.49
CA THR A 137 1.24 18.05 -11.96
C THR A 137 1.80 19.22 -11.13
N ALA A 138 2.81 18.98 -10.31
CA ALA A 138 3.51 20.02 -9.56
C ALA A 138 4.24 21.02 -10.49
N CYS A 139 4.86 20.55 -11.57
CA CYS A 139 5.48 21.40 -12.58
C CYS A 139 4.46 22.31 -13.29
N TYR A 140 3.29 21.80 -13.69
CA TYR A 140 2.24 22.65 -14.24
C TYR A 140 1.69 23.67 -13.25
N ASN A 141 1.59 23.32 -11.97
CA ASN A 141 1.15 24.27 -10.95
C ASN A 141 2.22 25.34 -10.66
N ARG A 142 3.51 24.98 -10.65
CA ARG A 142 4.62 25.93 -10.56
C ARG A 142 4.63 26.88 -11.77
N LEU A 143 4.50 26.33 -12.97
CA LEU A 143 4.46 27.11 -14.21
C LEU A 143 3.33 28.14 -14.17
N ARG A 144 2.11 27.74 -13.78
CA ARG A 144 0.97 28.66 -13.64
C ARG A 144 1.23 29.76 -12.62
N GLY A 145 1.85 29.43 -11.49
CA GLY A 145 2.23 30.42 -10.47
C GLY A 145 3.21 31.45 -11.03
N LEU A 146 4.24 31.02 -11.75
CA LEU A 146 5.25 31.91 -12.32
C LEU A 146 4.68 32.87 -13.38
N ILE A 147 3.85 32.38 -14.31
CA ILE A 147 3.29 33.24 -15.37
C ILE A 147 2.21 34.21 -14.87
N ALA A 148 1.53 33.87 -13.77
CA ALA A 148 0.50 34.73 -13.17
C ALA A 148 1.08 36.03 -12.59
N GLU A 149 2.33 36.02 -12.11
CA GLU A 149 3.05 37.23 -11.68
C GLU A 149 3.27 38.24 -12.83
N PHE A 150 3.26 37.76 -14.08
CA PHE A 150 3.33 38.58 -15.29
C PHE A 150 1.93 38.87 -15.89
N GLY A 151 0.86 38.60 -15.15
CA GLY A 151 -0.53 38.85 -15.56
C GLY A 151 -1.15 37.79 -16.49
N ILE A 152 -0.40 36.75 -16.86
CA ILE A 152 -0.87 35.70 -17.78
C ILE A 152 -1.59 34.60 -16.98
N VAL A 153 -2.90 34.47 -17.14
CA VAL A 153 -3.72 33.49 -16.42
C VAL A 153 -4.21 32.38 -17.36
N LEU A 154 -3.60 31.20 -17.29
CA LEU A 154 -3.94 30.04 -18.13
C LEU A 154 -4.90 29.03 -17.45
N PRO A 155 -5.71 28.28 -18.22
CA PRO A 155 -6.65 27.31 -17.68
C PRO A 155 -6.04 26.18 -16.84
N GLN A 156 -6.86 25.61 -15.96
CA GLN A 156 -6.49 24.44 -15.13
C GLN A 156 -6.33 23.14 -15.93
N LYS A 157 -6.99 22.99 -17.08
CA LYS A 157 -6.83 21.82 -17.96
C LYS A 157 -5.46 21.89 -18.64
N VAL A 158 -4.63 20.85 -18.43
CA VAL A 158 -3.25 20.77 -18.98
C VAL A 158 -3.23 20.86 -20.51
N THR A 159 -4.22 20.26 -21.19
CA THR A 159 -4.35 20.31 -22.64
C THR A 159 -4.61 21.72 -23.17
N CYS A 160 -5.45 22.51 -22.50
CA CYS A 160 -5.67 23.93 -22.83
C CYS A 160 -4.40 24.75 -22.56
N LEU A 161 -3.79 24.59 -21.38
CA LEU A 161 -2.55 25.28 -21.02
C LEU A 161 -1.44 25.05 -22.06
N ARG A 162 -1.21 23.80 -22.49
CA ARG A 162 -0.19 23.48 -23.51
C ARG A 162 -0.42 24.15 -24.86
N ARG A 163 -1.68 24.32 -25.25
CA ARG A 163 -2.07 24.96 -26.50
C ARG A 163 -1.93 26.48 -26.43
N GLU A 164 -2.26 27.07 -25.29
CA GLU A 164 -2.35 28.52 -25.11
C GLU A 164 -1.03 29.16 -24.68
N ILE A 165 -0.16 28.43 -23.96
CA ILE A 165 1.10 28.99 -23.46
C ILE A 165 2.06 29.45 -24.55
N GLY A 166 2.06 28.80 -25.72
CA GLY A 166 2.96 29.16 -26.83
C GLY A 166 2.76 30.59 -27.32
N ALA A 167 1.53 31.10 -27.27
CA ALA A 167 1.19 32.47 -27.66
C ALA A 167 1.70 33.53 -26.67
N HIS A 168 2.04 33.13 -25.44
CA HIS A 168 2.48 34.01 -24.36
C HIS A 168 3.97 33.89 -24.03
N LEU A 169 4.73 33.08 -24.77
CA LEU A 169 6.17 32.97 -24.56
C LEU A 169 6.90 34.28 -24.90
N GLU A 170 6.48 34.97 -25.97
CA GLU A 170 7.07 36.25 -26.39
C GLU A 170 6.74 37.42 -25.43
N ASP A 171 5.62 37.32 -24.70
CA ASP A 171 5.23 38.29 -23.65
C ASP A 171 6.13 38.21 -22.39
N LEU A 172 6.86 37.11 -22.18
CA LEU A 172 7.61 36.85 -20.96
C LEU A 172 9.03 37.44 -20.98
N PRO A 173 9.44 38.22 -19.97
CA PRO A 173 10.76 38.84 -19.94
C PRO A 173 11.89 37.81 -19.71
N SER A 174 12.79 37.69 -20.69
CA SER A 174 14.10 37.02 -20.61
C SER A 174 14.18 35.76 -19.73
N TYR A 175 14.61 35.88 -18.47
CA TYR A 175 14.77 34.74 -17.56
C TYR A 175 13.45 34.06 -17.19
N ALA A 176 12.31 34.76 -17.23
CA ALA A 176 11.00 34.17 -17.02
C ALA A 176 10.62 33.23 -18.18
N ASN A 177 10.90 33.64 -19.42
CA ASN A 177 10.73 32.78 -20.60
C ASN A 177 11.60 31.52 -20.48
N LEU A 178 12.89 31.66 -20.15
CA LEU A 178 13.81 30.52 -19.96
C LEU A 178 13.26 29.52 -18.93
N CYS A 179 12.88 29.99 -17.73
CA CYS A 179 12.30 29.14 -16.68
C CYS A 179 11.01 28.42 -17.13
N VAL A 180 10.16 29.07 -17.95
CA VAL A 180 8.95 28.47 -18.48
C VAL A 180 9.27 27.41 -19.56
N CYS A 181 10.22 27.69 -20.45
CA CYS A 181 10.70 26.75 -21.47
C CYS A 181 11.34 25.49 -20.85
N ASP A 182 12.14 25.64 -19.80
CA ASP A 182 12.74 24.52 -19.05
C ASP A 182 11.64 23.65 -18.39
N LEU A 183 10.65 24.28 -17.74
CA LEU A 183 9.52 23.57 -17.13
C LEU A 183 8.66 22.85 -18.17
N LEU A 184 8.43 23.45 -19.34
CA LEU A 184 7.71 22.81 -20.44
C LEU A 184 8.46 21.59 -20.96
N SER A 185 9.76 21.72 -21.21
CA SER A 185 10.64 20.63 -21.67
C SER A 185 10.64 19.46 -20.68
N HIS A 186 10.86 19.74 -19.39
CA HIS A 186 10.79 18.72 -18.34
C HIS A 186 9.43 18.01 -18.28
N THR A 187 8.32 18.74 -18.48
CA THR A 187 6.98 18.09 -18.52
C THR A 187 6.73 17.23 -19.76
N ALA A 188 7.45 17.45 -20.87
CA ALA A 188 7.41 16.59 -22.05
C ALA A 188 8.22 15.29 -21.84
N ASP A 189 9.38 15.39 -21.20
CA ASP A 189 10.17 14.24 -20.77
C ASP A 189 9.41 13.36 -19.78
N LEU A 190 8.76 13.97 -18.78
CA LEU A 190 7.91 13.28 -17.81
C LEU A 190 6.76 12.53 -18.50
N ASP A 191 6.10 13.12 -19.50
CA ASP A 191 5.05 12.42 -20.27
C ASP A 191 5.58 11.23 -21.06
N THR A 192 6.75 11.39 -21.68
CA THR A 192 7.43 10.30 -22.39
C THR A 192 7.71 9.14 -21.43
N LYS A 193 8.20 9.44 -20.22
CA LYS A 193 8.41 8.43 -19.17
C LYS A 193 7.10 7.83 -18.69
N ILE A 194 6.05 8.60 -18.43
CA ILE A 194 4.73 8.07 -18.03
C ILE A 194 4.22 7.07 -19.09
N ALA A 195 4.36 7.38 -20.39
CA ALA A 195 3.97 6.51 -21.49
C ALA A 195 4.86 5.26 -21.63
N GLU A 196 6.15 5.31 -21.29
CA GLU A 196 7.01 4.12 -21.13
C GLU A 196 6.52 3.21 -20.00
N TYR A 197 6.25 3.76 -18.80
CA TYR A 197 5.78 2.97 -17.66
C TYR A 197 4.36 2.44 -17.86
N ASP A 198 3.46 3.17 -18.54
CA ASP A 198 2.13 2.66 -18.93
C ASP A 198 2.24 1.41 -19.81
N ARG A 199 3.14 1.42 -20.82
CA ARG A 199 3.40 0.25 -21.66
C ARG A 199 3.97 -0.92 -20.85
N ALA A 200 4.93 -0.66 -19.96
CA ALA A 200 5.53 -1.70 -19.11
C ALA A 200 4.50 -2.34 -18.15
N ILE A 201 3.63 -1.54 -17.53
CA ILE A 201 2.56 -2.01 -16.64
C ILE A 201 1.52 -2.82 -17.42
N ALA A 202 1.11 -2.34 -18.60
CA ALA A 202 0.17 -3.05 -19.46
C ALA A 202 0.74 -4.40 -19.95
N GLN A 203 2.04 -4.47 -20.22
CA GLN A 203 2.71 -5.71 -20.59
C GLN A 203 2.77 -6.70 -19.41
N ALA A 204 3.16 -6.26 -18.22
CA ALA A 204 3.16 -7.11 -17.03
C ALA A 204 1.76 -7.67 -16.70
N ALA A 205 0.70 -6.86 -16.87
CA ALA A 205 -0.68 -7.31 -16.69
C ALA A 205 -1.13 -8.35 -17.74
N LYS A 206 -0.53 -8.34 -18.96
CA LYS A 206 -0.75 -9.35 -20.00
C LYS A 206 0.07 -10.63 -19.80
N GLU A 207 1.03 -10.64 -18.89
CA GLU A 207 1.81 -11.85 -18.57
C GLU A 207 1.13 -12.63 -17.44
N ASP A 208 0.71 -11.94 -16.38
CA ASP A 208 0.06 -12.56 -15.21
C ASP A 208 -1.35 -13.11 -15.48
N ALA A 209 -1.52 -14.42 -15.22
CA ALA A 209 -2.79 -15.13 -15.34
C ALA A 209 -3.87 -14.63 -14.36
N ARG A 210 -3.50 -14.05 -13.20
CA ARG A 210 -4.47 -13.47 -12.27
C ARG A 210 -5.00 -12.13 -12.78
N SER A 211 -4.10 -11.27 -13.26
CA SER A 211 -4.43 -10.01 -13.93
C SER A 211 -5.35 -10.24 -15.14
N LYS A 212 -5.12 -11.27 -15.96
CA LYS A 212 -6.05 -11.66 -17.04
C LYS A 212 -7.47 -11.95 -16.55
N ARG A 213 -7.62 -12.73 -15.47
CA ARG A 213 -8.94 -13.06 -14.88
C ARG A 213 -9.63 -11.85 -14.26
N LEU A 214 -8.86 -10.90 -13.72
CA LEU A 214 -9.40 -9.62 -13.26
C LEU A 214 -9.86 -8.78 -14.46
N MET A 215 -9.07 -8.72 -15.54
CA MET A 215 -9.42 -7.97 -16.75
C MET A 215 -10.62 -8.51 -17.55
N SER A 216 -11.06 -9.75 -17.30
CA SER A 216 -12.32 -10.28 -17.84
C SER A 216 -13.56 -9.82 -17.07
N LEU A 217 -13.42 -9.10 -15.95
CA LEU A 217 -14.55 -8.56 -15.20
C LEU A 217 -14.95 -7.16 -15.73
N PRO A 218 -16.25 -6.89 -15.93
CA PRO A 218 -16.70 -5.58 -16.40
C PRO A 218 -16.28 -4.48 -15.40
N GLY A 219 -15.71 -3.39 -15.93
CA GLY A 219 -15.18 -2.27 -15.13
C GLY A 219 -13.71 -2.41 -14.71
N ILE A 220 -13.05 -3.55 -14.94
CA ILE A 220 -11.61 -3.73 -14.68
C ILE A 220 -10.87 -3.79 -16.03
N GLY A 221 -10.69 -2.64 -16.68
CA GLY A 221 -9.80 -2.55 -17.84
C GLY A 221 -8.33 -2.39 -17.44
N PRO A 222 -7.37 -2.65 -18.33
CA PRO A 222 -6.07 -1.99 -18.21
C PRO A 222 -6.32 -0.48 -18.13
N SER A 223 -5.63 0.23 -17.23
CA SER A 223 -5.71 1.70 -17.19
C SER A 223 -5.45 2.21 -18.60
N PRO A 224 -6.35 3.00 -19.22
CA PRO A 224 -6.09 3.51 -20.55
C PRO A 224 -4.78 4.31 -20.50
N PRO A 225 -3.88 4.12 -21.48
CA PRO A 225 -2.72 4.99 -21.60
C PRO A 225 -3.24 6.42 -21.71
N VAL A 226 -2.80 7.31 -20.81
CA VAL A 226 -3.38 8.66 -20.73
C VAL A 226 -3.09 9.37 -22.06
N PRO A 227 -4.11 9.68 -22.90
CA PRO A 227 -3.82 10.08 -24.27
C PRO A 227 -3.19 11.48 -24.29
N CYS A 228 -1.93 11.55 -24.71
CA CYS A 228 -1.36 12.77 -25.25
C CYS A 228 -1.74 12.85 -26.74
N SER A 229 -2.99 13.15 -27.03
CA SER A 229 -3.45 13.48 -28.39
C SER A 229 -4.69 14.37 -28.37
N PRO A 230 -4.85 15.25 -29.38
CA PRO A 230 -6.03 16.08 -29.55
C PRO A 230 -7.18 15.29 -30.19
N ALA A 231 -8.39 15.86 -30.10
CA ALA A 231 -9.67 15.36 -30.64
C ALA A 231 -10.44 14.33 -29.80
N SER A 232 -11.77 14.34 -30.01
CA SER A 232 -12.82 13.56 -29.33
C SER A 232 -12.80 13.55 -27.79
N ALA A 233 -13.05 14.72 -27.19
CA ALA A 233 -13.72 14.76 -25.89
C ALA A 233 -15.24 14.84 -26.11
N THR A 234 -15.92 13.71 -26.08
CA THR A 234 -17.35 13.66 -25.74
C THR A 234 -17.48 13.44 -24.24
N ASP A 235 -18.34 14.22 -23.59
CA ASP A 235 -18.48 14.25 -22.14
C ASP A 235 -18.87 12.90 -21.54
N THR A 236 -18.36 12.64 -20.33
CA THR A 236 -19.21 12.03 -19.30
C THR A 236 -18.83 12.57 -17.92
N THR A 237 -19.63 13.51 -17.44
CA THR A 237 -19.72 13.87 -16.03
C THR A 237 -20.15 12.65 -15.20
N SER A 238 -19.82 12.68 -13.90
CA SER A 238 -20.17 11.67 -12.87
C SER A 238 -19.45 10.31 -12.94
N ILE A 239 -18.45 10.16 -12.07
CA ILE A 239 -18.41 9.14 -11.01
C ILE A 239 -17.81 9.85 -9.79
N THR A 240 -18.48 9.77 -8.64
CA THR A 240 -18.16 10.54 -7.43
C THR A 240 -17.07 9.90 -6.57
N ASP A 241 -16.19 10.72 -6.01
CA ASP A 241 -15.14 10.34 -5.06
C ASP A 241 -15.66 9.63 -3.80
N ALA A 242 -15.31 8.35 -3.65
CA ALA A 242 -15.53 7.57 -2.43
C ALA A 242 -14.28 7.64 -1.53
N LYS A 243 -14.30 8.55 -0.53
CA LYS A 243 -13.18 8.89 0.39
C LYS A 243 -12.32 7.71 0.88
N TRP A 244 -10.99 7.88 0.85
CA TRP A 244 -10.01 7.01 1.53
C TRP A 244 -9.18 7.81 2.54
N ARG A 245 -8.96 7.24 3.73
CA ARG A 245 -8.16 7.85 4.80
C ARG A 245 -6.68 7.50 4.65
N HIS A 246 -5.83 8.50 4.44
CA HIS A 246 -4.37 8.33 4.47
C HIS A 246 -3.88 7.79 5.82
N GLY A 247 -3.03 6.77 5.77
CA GLY A 247 -2.24 6.26 6.89
C GLY A 247 -0.78 6.72 6.80
N SER A 248 -0.53 8.02 6.66
CA SER A 248 0.83 8.57 6.56
C SER A 248 1.53 8.57 7.92
N ALA A 249 2.48 7.65 8.11
CA ALA A 249 3.47 7.75 9.17
C ALA A 249 4.44 8.90 8.84
N SER A 250 4.11 10.09 9.32
CA SER A 250 4.85 11.33 9.11
C SER A 250 6.22 11.30 9.81
N CYS A 251 7.28 10.97 9.08
CA CYS A 251 8.63 11.44 9.43
C CYS A 251 8.68 12.96 9.20
N ARG A 252 8.36 13.74 10.25
CA ARG A 252 8.66 15.17 10.31
C ARG A 252 9.74 15.38 11.36
N GLY A 253 10.92 15.77 10.92
CA GLY A 253 11.93 16.37 11.80
C GLY A 253 11.42 17.73 12.31
N SER A 254 11.81 18.07 13.53
CA SER A 254 11.41 19.32 14.17
C SER A 254 12.21 20.51 13.65
N THR A 255 11.53 21.48 13.05
CA THR A 255 12.01 22.88 12.97
C THR A 255 10.84 23.85 13.10
N ALA A 256 11.00 24.80 14.04
CA ALA A 256 10.30 26.08 14.25
C ALA A 256 8.77 26.20 14.01
N ALA A 257 8.07 26.71 15.03
CA ALA A 257 6.72 27.25 14.93
C ALA A 257 6.71 28.79 15.11
N VAL A 258 5.54 29.37 14.82
CA VAL A 258 5.18 30.82 14.77
C VAL A 258 5.64 31.48 13.45
N ALA A 259 4.85 32.30 12.75
CA ALA A 259 3.51 32.86 13.02
C ALA A 259 2.44 32.38 11.99
N ARG A 260 1.57 33.29 11.51
CA ARG A 260 0.54 33.15 10.46
C ARG A 260 0.23 34.51 9.81
N ARG A 261 -0.34 34.49 8.60
CA ARG A 261 -1.51 35.26 8.10
C ARG A 261 -1.81 34.75 6.68
N ASP A 262 -2.73 33.82 6.51
CA ASP A 262 -4.17 34.03 6.24
C ASP A 262 -4.47 34.73 4.90
N TRP A 263 -4.86 33.94 3.89
CA TRP A 263 -5.80 34.29 2.81
C TRP A 263 -6.49 33.01 2.27
N GLY A 264 -7.81 33.07 2.05
CA GLY A 264 -8.55 32.23 1.10
C GLY A 264 -8.69 30.71 1.38
N ALA A 265 -9.71 30.32 2.17
CA ALA A 265 -10.09 28.91 2.31
C ALA A 265 -11.20 28.47 1.33
N SER A 266 -11.05 27.29 0.74
CA SER A 266 -12.14 26.47 0.20
C SER A 266 -11.78 24.97 0.28
N PRO A 267 -12.76 24.06 0.39
CA PRO A 267 -12.56 22.77 1.05
C PRO A 267 -11.83 21.73 0.18
N ARG A 268 -10.98 20.93 0.82
CA ARG A 268 -10.29 19.79 0.21
C ARG A 268 -11.21 18.56 0.13
N PRO A 269 -11.34 17.88 -1.02
CA PRO A 269 -11.84 16.51 -1.07
C PRO A 269 -10.76 15.54 -0.54
N GLU A 270 -11.17 14.54 0.24
CA GLU A 270 -10.33 13.41 0.65
C GLU A 270 -10.47 12.27 -0.38
N THR A 271 -9.38 11.82 -1.03
CA THR A 271 -9.42 10.74 -2.03
C THR A 271 -8.27 9.73 -1.87
N ALA A 272 -8.35 8.44 -2.25
CA ALA A 272 -9.23 7.77 -3.23
C ALA A 272 -8.90 6.27 -3.54
N THR A 273 -7.86 5.63 -3.00
CA THR A 273 -7.27 4.43 -3.68
C THR A 273 -8.00 3.09 -3.46
N CYS A 274 -8.73 2.66 -4.50
CA CYS A 274 -9.53 1.44 -4.65
C CYS A 274 -8.96 0.11 -4.07
N ALA A 275 -9.88 -0.79 -3.71
CA ALA A 275 -9.61 -2.08 -3.11
C ALA A 275 -9.34 -3.20 -4.14
N ALA A 276 -8.13 -3.77 -4.12
CA ALA A 276 -7.77 -4.99 -4.87
C ALA A 276 -6.99 -6.01 -4.02
N SER A 277 -7.13 -6.00 -2.69
CA SER A 277 -6.32 -6.84 -1.77
C SER A 277 -7.10 -7.59 -0.68
N TRP A 278 -8.44 -7.58 -0.70
CA TRP A 278 -9.28 -8.10 0.39
C TRP A 278 -10.18 -9.31 0.03
N SER A 279 -9.90 -10.02 -1.07
CA SER A 279 -10.64 -11.22 -1.51
C SER A 279 -9.95 -12.56 -1.18
N TRP A 280 -8.84 -12.57 -0.43
CA TRP A 280 -8.04 -13.77 -0.16
C TRP A 280 -8.36 -14.51 1.16
N VAL A 281 -9.50 -14.22 1.82
CA VAL A 281 -9.79 -14.72 3.21
C VAL A 281 -11.13 -15.49 3.34
N ARG A 282 -11.87 -15.77 2.27
CA ARG A 282 -13.02 -16.70 2.31
C ARG A 282 -12.95 -17.74 1.20
N GLY A 283 -12.24 -18.84 1.47
CA GLY A 283 -12.04 -19.93 0.52
C GLY A 283 -11.48 -21.21 1.13
N GLN A 284 -11.80 -21.51 2.39
CA GLN A 284 -11.44 -22.77 3.06
C GLN A 284 -12.21 -22.96 4.39
N CYS A 285 -13.49 -23.33 4.31
CA CYS A 285 -14.20 -23.97 5.43
C CYS A 285 -15.50 -24.66 4.96
N SER A 286 -15.36 -25.79 4.27
CA SER A 286 -16.49 -26.66 3.91
C SER A 286 -16.02 -28.08 3.61
N THR A 287 -15.37 -28.70 4.60
CA THR A 287 -15.17 -30.16 4.67
C THR A 287 -15.67 -30.62 6.03
N ALA A 288 -17.00 -30.58 6.22
CA ALA A 288 -17.62 -31.10 7.43
C ALA A 288 -17.57 -32.64 7.39
N LEU A 289 -17.13 -33.25 8.50
CA LEU A 289 -16.98 -34.69 8.59
C LEU A 289 -18.33 -35.40 8.50
N ALA A 290 -18.37 -36.47 7.72
CA ALA A 290 -19.36 -37.52 7.90
C ALA A 290 -18.82 -38.53 8.92
N THR A 291 -19.42 -38.59 10.12
CA THR A 291 -19.48 -39.81 10.95
C THR A 291 -20.53 -39.69 12.06
N SER A 292 -21.56 -40.53 11.95
CA SER A 292 -22.31 -41.20 13.03
C SER A 292 -22.21 -40.69 14.47
N ARG A 293 -23.37 -40.38 15.07
CA ARG A 293 -23.74 -40.90 16.40
C ARG A 293 -25.24 -41.18 16.48
N THR A 294 -25.57 -42.31 17.09
CA THR A 294 -26.92 -42.71 17.48
C THR A 294 -27.36 -41.95 18.74
N ASP A 295 -28.66 -41.77 18.94
CA ASP A 295 -29.40 -42.43 20.04
C ASP A 295 -30.90 -42.02 20.05
N SER A 296 -31.76 -43.04 20.07
CA SER A 296 -32.90 -43.27 21.00
C SER A 296 -33.53 -42.07 21.75
N ALA A 297 -34.85 -41.94 21.92
CA ALA A 297 -36.01 -42.77 21.54
C ALA A 297 -37.34 -41.98 21.72
N ALA A 298 -38.48 -42.69 21.62
CA ALA A 298 -39.88 -42.29 21.89
C ALA A 298 -40.65 -41.58 20.73
N GLY A 299 -41.53 -42.37 20.09
CA GLY A 299 -42.77 -41.87 19.46
C GLY A 299 -43.96 -42.17 20.40
N PRO A 300 -45.17 -42.48 19.89
CA PRO A 300 -45.67 -42.38 18.50
C PRO A 300 -46.97 -41.56 18.39
N ASP A 301 -47.46 -41.29 17.17
CA ASP A 301 -48.91 -41.47 16.93
C ASP A 301 -49.30 -41.68 15.46
N ARG A 302 -50.47 -42.28 15.23
CA ARG A 302 -51.01 -42.68 13.91
C ARG A 302 -52.20 -41.80 13.48
N CYS A 303 -52.27 -41.45 12.18
CA CYS A 303 -53.45 -41.45 11.30
C CYS A 303 -52.98 -41.06 9.88
N ARG A 304 -53.06 -41.85 8.80
CA ARG A 304 -54.15 -42.57 8.09
C ARG A 304 -55.16 -41.66 7.36
N ASN A 305 -55.30 -41.93 6.05
CA ASN A 305 -56.32 -41.46 5.08
C ASN A 305 -56.24 -39.97 4.64
N GLY A 306 -56.53 -39.58 3.39
CA GLY A 306 -56.79 -40.37 2.18
C GLY A 306 -57.65 -39.61 1.14
N ALA A 307 -57.34 -39.77 -0.17
CA ALA A 307 -58.12 -39.28 -1.34
C ALA A 307 -58.24 -37.72 -1.47
N ALA A 308 -58.63 -37.11 -2.60
CA ALA A 308 -59.00 -37.56 -3.95
C ALA A 308 -58.76 -36.42 -4.99
N THR A 309 -58.84 -36.73 -6.30
CA THR A 309 -59.21 -35.82 -7.45
C THR A 309 -58.43 -34.50 -7.63
N GLY A 310 -57.81 -34.19 -8.79
CA GLY A 310 -58.44 -34.00 -10.11
C GLY A 310 -58.52 -32.49 -10.44
N ALA A 311 -58.43 -31.97 -11.67
CA ALA A 311 -58.27 -32.61 -12.98
C ALA A 311 -57.79 -31.57 -14.03
N ARG A 312 -57.33 -32.08 -15.20
CA ARG A 312 -57.05 -31.38 -16.48
C ARG A 312 -55.84 -30.45 -16.54
#